data_AF-A0A2A3MLE3-F1
#
_entry.id   AF-A0A2A3MLE3-F1
#
_cell.length_a   1.000
_cell.length_b   1.000
_cell.length_c   1.000
_cell.angle_alpha   90.00
_cell.angle_beta   90.00
_cell.angle_gamma   90.00
#
_symmetry.space_group_name_H-M   'P 1'
#
loop_
_entity.id
_entity.type
_entity.pdbx_description
1 polymer ?
#
loop_
_entity_poly.entity_id
_entity_poly.type
_entity_poly.pdbx_seq_one_letter_code
_entity_poly.pdbx_strand_id
1 'polypeptide(L)'
;MMQLCSTKSASCCEKSRPVGTASAKREDSDMANAVEQLQHTHNSLIDAVKAGDWQQVGELDRLCRDQVRQAMEDPQRDDQQVAVVLEDLSETYREVVALCQAVQGKLAEELQDLQRGRQGAKVYQMFR
;
A
#
# COMPACT_ATOMS: atom_id res chain seq x y z
N MET A 1 30.78 -58.30 52.36
CA MET A 1 30.44 -59.18 51.22
C MET A 1 29.06 -58.74 50.73
N MET A 2 29.01 -58.13 49.54
CA MET A 2 28.34 -58.67 48.33
C MET A 2 26.80 -58.63 48.43
N GLN A 3 26.01 -58.15 47.47
CA GLN A 3 26.19 -57.43 46.21
C GLN A 3 24.76 -57.15 45.67
N LEU A 4 24.64 -56.14 44.79
CA LEU A 4 23.65 -56.05 43.69
C LEU A 4 22.15 -55.88 43.99
N CYS A 5 21.69 -54.63 43.95
CA CYS A 5 20.33 -54.31 43.50
C CYS A 5 20.31 -54.30 41.96
N SER A 6 19.56 -55.22 41.35
CA SER A 6 19.12 -55.11 39.95
C SER A 6 17.74 -55.73 39.81
N THR A 7 16.72 -54.91 39.60
CA THR A 7 15.57 -55.30 38.78
C THR A 7 15.13 -54.13 37.92
N LYS A 8 14.99 -54.46 36.64
CA LYS A 8 14.68 -53.63 35.49
C LYS A 8 13.32 -52.95 35.66
N SER A 9 13.21 -51.67 35.32
CA SER A 9 11.95 -51.10 34.84
C SER A 9 12.14 -50.66 33.40
N ALA A 10 11.35 -51.26 32.53
CA ALA A 10 11.31 -51.02 31.11
C ALA A 10 10.43 -49.81 30.79
N SER A 11 10.76 -49.14 29.69
CA SER A 11 9.88 -48.27 28.91
C SER A 11 9.67 -46.83 29.40
N CYS A 12 10.73 -46.02 29.35
CA CYS A 12 10.60 -44.63 28.92
C CYS A 12 10.68 -44.61 27.38
N CYS A 13 9.57 -44.32 26.70
CA CYS A 13 9.51 -43.69 25.36
C CYS A 13 8.03 -43.63 24.91
N GLU A 14 7.20 -42.88 25.65
CA GLU A 14 5.88 -42.47 25.15
C GLU A 14 6.08 -41.35 24.13
N LYS A 15 6.27 -41.77 22.87
CA LYS A 15 5.88 -41.08 21.63
C LYS A 15 5.81 -39.55 21.68
N SER A 16 6.97 -38.90 21.54
CA SER A 16 7.05 -37.49 21.16
C SER A 16 6.29 -37.25 19.85
N ARG A 17 5.22 -36.46 19.90
CA ARG A 17 4.58 -35.90 18.70
C ARG A 17 5.57 -34.93 18.05
N PRO A 18 5.76 -34.94 16.72
CA PRO A 18 6.43 -33.83 16.07
C PRO A 18 5.45 -32.66 16.05
N VAL A 19 5.71 -31.62 16.84
CA VAL A 19 5.18 -30.27 16.58
C VAL A 19 5.91 -29.79 15.32
N GLY A 20 5.35 -30.12 14.16
CA GLY A 20 5.85 -29.74 12.86
C GLY A 20 5.28 -28.39 12.44
N THR A 21 6.14 -27.37 12.39
CA THR A 21 6.34 -26.40 11.28
C THR A 21 5.15 -25.68 10.61
N ALA A 22 3.92 -25.81 11.09
CA ALA A 22 2.77 -25.15 10.48
C ALA A 22 2.67 -23.64 10.77
N SER A 23 3.37 -23.12 11.79
CA SER A 23 3.33 -21.70 12.16
C SER A 23 4.09 -20.82 11.17
N ALA A 24 5.38 -21.12 10.94
CA ALA A 24 6.23 -20.36 10.01
C ALA A 24 5.67 -20.27 8.58
N LYS A 25 5.00 -21.33 8.11
CA LYS A 25 4.46 -21.37 6.73
C LYS A 25 3.15 -20.58 6.56
N ARG A 26 2.44 -20.29 7.65
CA ARG A 26 1.26 -19.41 7.64
C ARG A 26 1.71 -17.95 7.75
N GLU A 27 2.70 -17.70 8.59
CA GLU A 27 3.31 -16.38 8.83
C GLU A 27 3.93 -15.78 7.55
N ASP A 28 4.72 -16.54 6.78
CA ASP A 28 5.24 -16.09 5.46
C ASP A 28 4.14 -15.82 4.43
N SER A 29 3.01 -16.54 4.51
CA SER A 29 1.89 -16.39 3.58
C SER A 29 1.07 -15.13 3.87
N ASP A 30 0.92 -14.76 5.14
CA ASP A 30 0.15 -13.59 5.55
C ASP A 30 0.92 -12.28 5.24
N MET A 31 2.25 -12.30 5.37
CA MET A 31 3.12 -11.18 4.96
C MET A 31 3.16 -11.01 3.44
N ALA A 32 3.34 -12.10 2.69
CA ALA A 32 3.28 -12.07 1.24
C ALA A 32 1.91 -11.54 0.75
N ASN A 33 0.82 -11.91 1.42
CA ASN A 33 -0.52 -11.39 1.15
C ASN A 33 -0.64 -9.88 1.43
N ALA A 34 -0.03 -9.35 2.50
CA ALA A 34 -0.10 -7.93 2.83
C ALA A 34 0.64 -7.06 1.79
N VAL A 35 1.82 -7.50 1.37
CA VAL A 35 2.61 -6.86 0.31
C VAL A 35 1.89 -6.93 -1.04
N GLU A 36 1.32 -8.08 -1.39
CA GLU A 36 0.56 -8.25 -2.64
C GLU A 36 -0.70 -7.36 -2.68
N GLN A 37 -1.39 -7.21 -1.55
CA GLN A 37 -2.53 -6.30 -1.41
C GLN A 37 -2.13 -4.84 -1.60
N LEU A 38 -0.99 -4.42 -1.03
CA LEU A 38 -0.47 -3.06 -1.22
C LEU A 38 -0.14 -2.80 -2.69
N GLN A 39 0.53 -3.74 -3.36
CA GLN A 39 0.86 -3.62 -4.78
C GLN A 39 -0.40 -3.57 -5.66
N HIS A 40 -1.43 -4.35 -5.32
CA HIS A 40 -2.69 -4.36 -6.05
C HIS A 40 -3.46 -3.03 -5.92
N THR A 41 -3.59 -2.52 -4.69
CA THR A 41 -4.20 -1.21 -4.42
C THR A 41 -3.42 -0.09 -5.12
N HIS A 42 -2.10 -0.19 -5.13
CA HIS A 42 -1.20 0.76 -5.80
C HIS A 42 -1.43 0.82 -7.31
N ASN A 43 -1.47 -0.33 -7.99
CA ASN A 43 -1.79 -0.38 -9.42
C ASN A 43 -3.18 0.21 -9.73
N SER A 44 -4.16 -0.10 -8.88
CA SER A 44 -5.53 0.44 -9.01
C SER A 44 -5.57 1.96 -8.84
N LEU A 45 -4.74 2.53 -7.96
CA LEU A 45 -4.63 3.97 -7.75
C LEU A 45 -4.10 4.67 -9.01
N ILE A 46 -3.07 4.10 -9.65
CA ILE A 46 -2.51 4.63 -10.90
C ILE A 46 -3.58 4.66 -12.01
N ASP A 47 -4.35 3.58 -12.14
CA ASP A 47 -5.41 3.49 -13.15
C ASP A 47 -6.54 4.50 -12.90
N ALA A 48 -6.97 4.67 -11.65
CA ALA A 48 -7.97 5.67 -11.26
C ALA A 48 -7.52 7.11 -11.58
N VAL A 49 -6.24 7.41 -11.35
CA VAL A 49 -5.64 8.72 -11.67
C VAL A 49 -5.63 8.96 -13.17
N LYS A 50 -5.24 7.96 -13.97
CA LYS A 50 -5.29 8.05 -15.44
C LYS A 50 -6.71 8.23 -15.97
N ALA A 51 -7.69 7.62 -15.31
CA ALA A 51 -9.11 7.76 -15.65
C ALA A 51 -9.71 9.12 -15.21
N GLY A 52 -9.02 9.88 -14.35
CA GLY A 52 -9.53 11.12 -13.78
C GLY A 52 -10.68 10.92 -12.79
N ASP A 53 -10.86 9.72 -12.24
CA ASP A 53 -11.88 9.42 -11.23
C ASP A 53 -11.38 9.83 -9.84
N TRP A 54 -11.44 11.13 -9.57
CA TRP A 54 -10.91 11.71 -8.34
C TRP A 54 -11.60 11.20 -7.05
N GLN A 55 -12.83 10.70 -7.16
CA GLN A 55 -13.51 10.08 -6.03
C GLN A 55 -12.85 8.73 -5.71
N GLN A 56 -12.69 7.88 -6.72
CA GLN A 56 -12.03 6.58 -6.58
C GLN A 56 -10.58 6.73 -6.12
N VAL A 57 -9.85 7.73 -6.62
CA VAL A 57 -8.48 8.06 -6.15
C VAL A 57 -8.46 8.33 -4.64
N GLY A 58 -9.40 9.12 -4.13
CA GLY A 58 -9.47 9.42 -2.69
C GLY A 58 -9.87 8.22 -1.83
N GLU A 59 -10.66 7.29 -2.36
CA GLU A 59 -11.01 6.04 -1.68
C GLU A 59 -9.80 5.09 -1.61
N LEU A 60 -9.11 4.91 -2.73
CA LEU A 60 -7.92 4.06 -2.83
C LEU A 60 -6.73 4.60 -2.01
N ASP A 61 -6.55 5.93 -1.94
CA ASP A 61 -5.53 6.55 -1.07
C ASP A 61 -5.76 6.21 0.41
N ARG A 62 -7.01 6.27 0.88
CA ARG A 62 -7.35 5.91 2.26
C ARG A 62 -7.08 4.43 2.53
N LEU A 63 -7.53 3.56 1.62
CA LEU A 63 -7.30 2.12 1.72
C LEU A 63 -5.80 1.80 1.80
N CYS A 64 -5.00 2.45 0.94
CA CYS A 64 -3.56 2.26 0.92
C CYS A 64 -2.91 2.64 2.25
N ARG A 65 -3.28 3.79 2.83
CA ARG A 65 -2.74 4.22 4.14
C ARG A 65 -3.11 3.26 5.27
N ASP A 66 -4.30 2.68 5.23
CA ASP A 66 -4.72 1.69 6.23
C ASP A 66 -3.97 0.36 6.05
N GLN A 67 -3.75 -0.09 4.81
CA GLN A 67 -2.93 -1.27 4.51
C GLN A 67 -1.46 -1.07 4.93
N VAL A 68 -0.89 0.11 4.68
CA VAL A 68 0.47 0.46 5.15
C VAL A 68 0.52 0.44 6.67
N ARG A 69 -0.48 1.01 7.35
CA ARG A 69 -0.54 0.99 8.82
C ARG A 69 -0.54 -0.45 9.35
N GLN A 70 -1.38 -1.31 8.79
CA GLN A 70 -1.47 -2.72 9.18
C GLN A 70 -0.14 -3.45 8.95
N ALA A 71 0.52 -3.24 7.80
CA ALA A 71 1.82 -3.84 7.51
C ALA A 71 2.93 -3.34 8.47
N MET A 72 2.85 -2.09 8.92
CA MET A 72 3.81 -1.51 9.87
C MET A 72 3.58 -2.00 11.31
N GLU A 73 2.35 -2.32 11.68
CA GLU A 73 1.97 -2.87 13.00
C GLU A 73 2.30 -4.36 13.14
N ASP A 74 2.56 -5.07 12.03
CA ASP A 74 2.96 -6.48 12.04
C ASP A 74 4.36 -6.65 12.67
N PRO A 75 4.49 -7.37 13.81
CA PRO A 75 5.78 -7.63 14.46
C PRO A 75 6.72 -8.51 13.63
N GLN A 76 6.21 -9.21 12.61
CA GLN A 76 6.98 -10.12 11.75
C GLN A 76 7.21 -9.55 10.35
N ARG A 77 7.00 -8.24 10.16
CA ARG A 77 7.21 -7.61 8.85
C ARG A 77 8.63 -7.77 8.34
N ASP A 78 8.73 -8.03 7.04
CA ASP A 78 9.99 -7.89 6.32
C ASP A 78 10.19 -6.40 6.01
N ASP A 79 11.01 -5.74 6.85
CA ASP A 79 11.36 -4.33 6.71
C ASP A 79 11.90 -3.99 5.31
N GLN A 80 12.64 -4.90 4.67
CA GLN A 80 13.22 -4.66 3.36
C GLN A 80 12.13 -4.68 2.27
N GLN A 81 11.21 -5.63 2.36
CA GLN A 81 10.12 -5.78 1.39
C GLN A 81 9.09 -4.66 1.53
N VAL A 82 8.77 -4.26 2.77
CA VAL A 82 7.93 -3.10 3.05
C VAL A 82 8.59 -1.81 2.54
N ALA A 83 9.90 -1.63 2.72
CA ALA A 83 10.61 -0.45 2.23
C ALA A 83 10.51 -0.28 0.71
N VAL A 84 10.68 -1.35 -0.06
CA VAL A 84 10.55 -1.33 -1.53
C VAL A 84 9.15 -0.89 -1.95
N VAL A 85 8.12 -1.48 -1.35
CA VAL A 85 6.72 -1.13 -1.66
C VAL A 85 6.42 0.33 -1.31
N LEU A 86 6.93 0.83 -0.19
CA LEU A 86 6.75 2.23 0.22
C LEU A 86 7.50 3.22 -0.68
N GLU A 87 8.63 2.82 -1.24
CA GLU A 87 9.39 3.63 -2.20
C GLU A 87 8.63 3.76 -3.52
N ASP A 88 8.12 2.64 -4.08
CA ASP A 88 7.24 2.63 -5.26
C ASP A 88 5.97 3.47 -5.03
N LEU A 89 5.40 3.38 -3.82
CA LEU A 89 4.24 4.17 -3.43
C LEU A 89 4.54 5.67 -3.43
N SER A 90 5.72 6.05 -2.92
CA SER A 90 6.16 7.45 -2.86
C SER A 90 6.38 8.06 -4.25
N GLU A 91 6.90 7.27 -5.19
CA GLU A 91 7.05 7.69 -6.58
C GLU A 91 5.69 7.94 -7.23
N THR A 92 4.73 7.04 -7.01
CA THR A 92 3.36 7.21 -7.53
C THR A 92 2.67 8.44 -6.95
N TYR A 93 2.79 8.71 -5.65
CA TYR A 93 2.26 9.95 -5.08
C TYR A 93 2.84 11.20 -5.74
N ARG A 94 4.13 11.19 -6.09
CA ARG A 94 4.74 12.30 -6.84
C ARG A 94 4.13 12.46 -8.22
N GLU A 95 3.87 11.36 -8.94
CA GLU A 95 3.19 11.40 -10.24
C GLU A 95 1.76 11.93 -10.13
N VAL A 96 0.98 11.47 -9.14
CA VAL A 96 -0.38 11.97 -8.90
C VAL A 96 -0.38 13.47 -8.61
N VAL A 97 0.54 13.94 -7.77
CA VAL A 97 0.69 15.38 -7.47
C VAL A 97 1.05 16.16 -8.74
N ALA A 98 1.97 15.65 -9.57
CA ALA A 98 2.34 16.30 -10.82
C ALA A 98 1.16 16.39 -11.79
N LEU A 99 0.34 15.33 -11.91
CA LEU A 99 -0.87 15.32 -12.73
C LEU A 99 -1.91 16.33 -12.22
N CYS A 100 -2.15 16.38 -10.92
CA CYS A 100 -3.03 17.38 -10.30
C CYS A 100 -2.56 18.81 -10.58
N GLN A 101 -1.25 19.06 -10.49
CA GLN A 101 -0.66 20.37 -10.79
C GLN A 101 -0.84 20.75 -12.27
N ALA A 102 -0.68 19.80 -13.19
CA ALA A 102 -0.90 20.03 -14.62
C ALA A 102 -2.37 20.39 -14.91
N VAL A 103 -3.33 19.69 -14.29
CA VAL A 103 -4.76 19.99 -14.42
C VAL A 103 -5.09 21.39 -13.87
N GLN A 104 -4.53 21.76 -12.72
CA GLN A 104 -4.71 23.10 -12.16
C GLN A 104 -4.13 24.20 -13.08
N GLY A 105 -2.96 23.96 -13.67
CA GLY A 105 -2.35 24.89 -14.63
C GLY A 105 -3.24 25.14 -15.85
N LYS A 106 -3.76 24.06 -16.45
CA LYS A 106 -4.67 24.16 -17.60
C LYS A 106 -5.95 24.92 -17.25
N LEU A 107 -6.56 24.64 -16.10
CA LEU A 107 -7.76 25.36 -15.65
C LEU A 107 -7.49 26.86 -15.41
N ALA A 108 -6.31 27.19 -14.86
CA ALA A 108 -5.91 28.57 -14.66
C ALA A 108 -5.74 29.33 -15.99
N GLU A 109 -5.18 28.69 -17.01
CA GLU A 109 -5.09 29.24 -18.37
C GLU A 109 -6.47 29.48 -18.97
N GLU A 110 -7.37 28.50 -18.92
CA GLU A 110 -8.73 28.62 -19.43
C GLU A 110 -9.51 29.77 -18.76
N LEU A 111 -9.35 29.94 -17.43
CA LEU A 111 -9.95 31.04 -16.69
C LEU A 111 -9.37 32.40 -17.11
N GLN A 112 -8.07 32.50 -17.33
CA GLN A 112 -7.43 33.73 -17.81
C GLN A 112 -7.91 34.10 -19.22
N ASP A 113 -8.05 33.13 -20.11
CA ASP A 113 -8.52 33.36 -21.47
C ASP A 113 -9.98 33.81 -21.50
N LEU A 114 -10.84 33.22 -20.66
CA LEU A 114 -12.21 33.69 -20.46
C LEU A 114 -12.25 35.13 -19.93
N GLN A 115 -11.40 35.47 -18.96
CA GLN A 115 -11.31 36.82 -18.43
C GLN A 115 -10.85 37.83 -19.49
N ARG A 116 -9.83 37.50 -20.28
CA ARG A 116 -9.35 38.33 -21.41
C ARG A 116 -10.43 38.50 -22.46
N GLY A 117 -11.13 37.44 -22.84
CA GLY A 117 -12.25 37.48 -23.78
C GLY A 117 -13.38 38.41 -23.30
N ARG A 118 -13.73 38.32 -22.01
CA ARG A 118 -14.73 39.23 -21.40
C ARG A 118 -14.28 40.69 -21.42
N GLN A 119 -13.00 40.97 -21.13
CA GLN A 119 -12.46 42.32 -21.17
C GLN A 119 -12.45 42.87 -22.61
N GLY A 120 -12.01 42.07 -23.59
CA GLY A 120 -12.05 42.44 -25.01
C GLY A 120 -13.47 42.77 -25.49
N ALA A 121 -14.45 41.91 -25.18
CA ALA A 121 -15.86 42.17 -25.50
C ALA A 121 -16.39 43.46 -24.85
N LYS A 122 -15.95 43.77 -23.63
CA LYS A 122 -16.33 45.01 -22.93
C LYS A 122 -15.74 46.25 -23.59
N VAL A 123 -14.52 46.19 -24.12
CA VAL A 123 -13.91 47.28 -24.89
C VAL A 123 -14.73 47.59 -26.15
N TYR A 124 -15.15 46.55 -26.90
CA TYR A 124 -16.03 46.75 -28.07
C TYR A 124 -17.41 47.30 -27.70
N GLN A 125 -17.93 47.01 -26.49
CA GLN A 125 -19.17 47.62 -26.00
C GLN A 125 -19.01 49.09 -25.58
N MET A 126 -17.82 49.52 -25.14
CA MET A 126 -17.56 50.92 -24.75
C MET A 126 -17.37 51.86 -25.94
N PHE A 127 -17.03 51.32 -27.12
CA PHE A 127 -16.86 52.09 -28.36
C PHE A 127 -18.08 52.01 -29.29
N ARG A 128 -19.23 51.55 -28.80
CA ARG A 128 -20.51 51.55 -29.50
C ARG A 128 -21.40 52.69 -29.02
#